data_AF-A0A5S3YLH1-F1
#
_entry.id   AF-A0A5S3YLH1-F1
#
_cell.length_a   1.000
_cell.length_b   1.000
_cell.length_c   1.000
_cell.angle_alpha   90.00
_cell.angle_beta   90.00
_cell.angle_gamma   90.00
#
_symmetry.space_group_name_H-M   'P 1'
#
loop_
_entity.id
_entity.type
_entity.pdbx_description
1 polymer ?
#
loop_
_entity_poly.entity_id
_entity_poly.type
_entity_poly.pdbx_seq_one_letter_code
_entity_poly.pdbx_strand_id
1 'polypeptide(L)' 'MMYTVKEAFYTLQGEGARAGRASVFCRFAGCNLWSGREQDRDTSVCRFCDTDFVGTNGQNGG' A
#
# COMPACT_ATOMS: atom_id res chain seq x y z
N MET A 1 -14.68 15.15 0.93
CA MET A 1 -13.30 14.80 0.55
C MET A 1 -12.67 14.12 1.73
N MET A 2 -12.44 12.81 1.64
CA MET A 2 -11.85 12.02 2.71
C MET A 2 -10.82 11.10 2.08
N TYR A 3 -9.60 11.12 2.61
CA TYR A 3 -8.58 10.16 2.24
C TYR A 3 -8.86 8.84 2.97
N THR A 4 -8.49 7.73 2.36
CA THR A 4 -8.52 6.42 3.02
C THR A 4 -7.09 5.90 3.05
N VAL A 5 -6.52 5.84 4.25
CA VAL A 5 -5.11 5.48 4.46
C VAL A 5 -5.04 4.13 5.16
N LYS A 6 -4.38 3.16 4.52
CA LYS A 6 -4.12 1.84 5.10
C LYS A 6 -3.21 1.97 6.31
N GLU A 7 -2.07 2.64 6.13
CA GLU A 7 -1.05 2.83 7.16
C GLU A 7 -0.15 4.02 6.84
N ALA A 8 0.43 4.62 7.87
CA ALA A 8 1.49 5.60 7.75
C ALA A 8 2.58 5.38 8.81
N PHE A 9 3.84 5.27 8.37
CA PHE A 9 4.96 4.93 9.25
C PHE A 9 6.28 5.55 8.76
N TYR A 10 7.21 5.76 9.70
CA TYR A 10 8.53 6.30 9.42
C TYR A 10 9.56 5.18 9.28
N THR A 11 10.32 5.19 8.20
CA THR A 11 11.39 4.22 7.94
C THR A 11 12.41 4.79 6.93
N LEU A 12 13.39 3.99 6.50
CA LEU A 12 14.22 4.30 5.34
C LEU A 12 13.56 3.74 4.07
N GLN A 13 13.55 4.51 2.99
CA GLN A 13 13.13 4.00 1.68
C GLN A 13 13.99 2.79 1.29
N GLY A 14 13.36 1.67 0.94
CA GLY A 14 14.06 0.42 0.57
C GLY A 14 14.45 0.36 -0.90
N GLU A 15 13.86 1.20 -1.76
CA GLU A 15 13.94 1.04 -3.21
C GLU A 15 14.34 2.29 -3.99
N GLY A 16 14.84 2.07 -5.21
CA GLY A 16 15.13 3.11 -6.20
C GLY A 16 16.28 4.06 -5.81
N ALA A 17 16.39 5.18 -6.51
CA ALA A 17 17.48 6.16 -6.35
C ALA A 17 17.52 6.86 -4.99
N ARG A 18 16.51 6.65 -4.12
CA ARG A 18 16.43 7.21 -2.77
C ARG A 18 16.51 6.13 -1.69
N ALA A 19 16.92 4.91 -2.04
CA ALA A 19 17.16 3.85 -1.07
C ALA A 19 18.09 4.33 0.06
N GLY A 20 17.76 3.98 1.30
CA GLY A 20 18.45 4.43 2.51
C GLY A 20 18.03 5.81 3.05
N ARG A 21 17.15 6.55 2.34
CA ARG A 21 16.67 7.87 2.82
C ARG A 21 15.52 7.73 3.81
N ALA A 22 15.66 8.34 4.99
CA ALA A 22 14.59 8.56 5.95
C ALA A 22 13.36 9.23 5.32
N SER A 23 12.21 8.58 5.44
CA SER A 23 10.94 8.98 4.83
C SER A 23 9.75 8.56 5.69
N VAL A 24 8.68 9.35 5.65
CA VAL A 24 7.35 8.87 6.08
C VAL A 24 6.68 8.23 4.87
N PHE A 25 6.28 6.98 5.01
CA PHE A 25 5.41 6.30 4.07
C PHE A 25 3.96 6.57 4.46
N CYS A 26 3.15 6.99 3.50
CA CYS A 26 1.71 7.09 3.64
C CYS A 26 1.09 6.21 2.55
N ARG A 27 0.55 5.05 2.96
CA ARG A 27 -0.04 4.07 2.06
C ARG A 27 -1.54 4.29 1.98
N PHE A 28 -2.03 4.70 0.81
CA PHE A 28 -3.47 4.78 0.56
C PHE A 28 -4.09 3.40 0.44
N ALA A 29 -5.37 3.30 0.81
CA ALA A 29 -6.15 2.09 0.67
C ALA A 29 -6.73 1.96 -0.76
N GLY A 30 -6.72 0.73 -1.29
CA GLY A 30 -7.29 0.39 -2.59
C GLY A 30 -6.34 0.57 -3.79
N CYS A 31 -6.64 -0.16 -4.87
CA CYS A 31 -5.93 -0.11 -6.14
C CYS A 31 -6.92 -0.35 -7.30
N ASN A 32 -6.67 0.25 -8.47
CA ASN A 32 -7.51 0.08 -9.66
C ASN A 32 -7.15 -1.17 -10.48
N LEU A 33 -6.03 -1.83 -10.22
CA LEU A 33 -5.54 -2.98 -10.99
C LEU A 33 -5.75 -4.33 -10.28
N TRP A 34 -6.00 -4.32 -8.97
CA TRP A 34 -6.35 -5.49 -8.18
C TRP A 34 -7.14 -5.05 -6.94
N SER A 35 -8.14 -5.84 -6.54
CA SER A 35 -9.00 -5.53 -5.38
C SER A 35 -8.26 -5.65 -4.03
N GLY A 36 -7.10 -6.29 -4.01
CA GLY A 36 -6.39 -6.66 -2.79
C GLY A 36 -6.91 -7.93 -2.12
N ARG A 37 -7.93 -8.59 -2.69
CA ARG A 37 -8.44 -9.88 -2.20
C ARG A 37 -7.78 -11.02 -2.98
N GLU A 38 -7.27 -12.02 -2.27
CA GLU A 38 -6.57 -13.16 -2.88
C GLU A 38 -7.43 -13.93 -3.88
N GLN A 39 -8.73 -14.08 -3.60
CA GLN A 39 -9.70 -14.73 -4.49
C GLN A 39 -9.83 -14.05 -5.87
N ASP A 40 -9.45 -12.77 -5.99
CA ASP A 40 -9.52 -12.02 -7.24
C ASP A 40 -8.15 -11.93 -7.94
N ARG A 41 -7.06 -12.43 -7.33
CA ARG A 41 -5.68 -12.23 -7.81
C ARG A 41 -5.42 -12.89 -9.18
N ASP A 42 -5.90 -14.10 -9.40
CA ASP A 42 -5.63 -14.83 -10.65
C ASP A 42 -6.31 -14.21 -11.87
N THR A 43 -7.38 -13.45 -11.66
CA THR A 43 -8.16 -12.79 -12.73
C THR A 43 -7.89 -11.29 -12.79
N SER A 44 -7.13 -10.72 -11.85
CA SER A 44 -6.82 -9.29 -11.82
C SER A 44 -5.84 -8.88 -12.92
N VAL A 45 -5.73 -7.56 -13.13
CA VAL A 45 -4.75 -6.96 -14.04
C VAL A 45 -3.35 -7.02 -13.42
N CYS A 46 -3.22 -6.75 -12.12
CA CYS A 46 -1.96 -6.87 -11.37
C CYS A 46 -1.97 -8.09 -10.45
N ARG A 47 -1.19 -9.13 -10.79
CA ARG A 47 -1.22 -10.44 -10.10
C ARG A 47 -0.07 -10.68 -9.13
N PHE A 48 0.96 -9.86 -9.19
CA PHE A 48 2.23 -10.06 -8.47
C PHE A 48 2.42 -9.16 -7.25
N CYS A 49 1.39 -8.41 -6.85
CA CYS A 49 1.50 -7.45 -5.76
C CYS A 49 1.83 -8.16 -4.44
N ASP A 50 2.83 -7.63 -3.74
CA ASP A 50 3.39 -8.09 -2.46
C ASP A 50 2.86 -7.28 -1.25
N THR A 51 1.93 -6.37 -1.50
CA THR A 51 1.52 -5.34 -0.56
C THR A 51 0.07 -5.54 -0.12
N ASP A 52 -0.20 -5.51 1.19
CA ASP A 52 -1.56 -5.35 1.72
C ASP A 52 -1.96 -3.86 1.69
N PHE A 53 -3.02 -3.55 0.96
CA PHE A 53 -3.59 -2.20 0.83
C PHE A 53 -5.11 -2.18 1.08
N VAL A 54 -5.69 -3.22 1.69
CA VAL A 54 -7.13 -3.30 1.93
C VAL A 54 -7.49 -2.70 3.29
N GLY A 55 -8.43 -1.76 3.30
CA GLY A 55 -8.94 -1.12 4.52
C GLY A 55 -8.03 -0.04 5.09
N THR A 56 -8.37 0.47 6.27
CA THR A 56 -7.69 1.57 6.98
C THR A 56 -7.20 1.20 8.38
N ASN A 57 -6.99 -0.10 8.59
CA ASN A 57 -6.76 -0.70 9.91
C ASN A 57 -5.26 -0.83 10.31
N GLY A 58 -4.34 -0.30 9.50
CA GLY A 58 -2.92 -0.33 9.79
C GLY A 58 -2.47 0.79 10.72
N GLN A 59 -1.16 0.82 11.01
CA GLN A 59 -0.57 1.81 11.92
C GLN A 59 -0.81 3.23 11.41
N ASN A 60 -1.37 4.10 12.24
CA ASN A 60 -1.73 5.48 11.87
C ASN A 60 -2.63 5.57 10.61
N GLY A 61 -3.39 4.51 10.31
CA GLY A 61 -4.41 4.49 9.26
C GLY A 61 -5.68 5.24 9.67
N GLY A 62 -6.53 5.54 8.68
CA GLY A 62 -7.74 6.35 8.83
C GLY A 62 -8.35 6.70 7.47
#